data_AF-A0A9E5IKL8-F1
#
_entry.id   AF-A0A9E5IKL8-F1
#
_cell.length_a   1.000
_cell.length_b   1.000
_cell.length_c   1.000
_cell.angle_alpha   90.00
_cell.angle_beta   90.00
_cell.angle_gamma   90.00
#
_symmetry.space_group_name_H-M   'P 1'
#
loop_
_entity.id
_entity.type
_entity.pdbx_description
1 polymer ?
#
loop_
_entity_poly.entity_id
_entity_poly.type
_entity_poly.pdbx_seq_one_letter_code
_entity_poly.pdbx_strand_id
1 'polypeptide(L)'
;MLRAWCRRSVDGALLLHRTDPTARRLAGQHELPSAPQLGLTPATLAAHPLLAVKKRGITRFAFTEPIHALPAEALPATPAAGLVWIAPAELETILLSGPHRRWVRELLTTTPL
;
A
#
# COMPACT_ATOMS: atom_id res chain seq x y z
N MET A 1 -2.55 -3.98 -11.29
CA MET A 1 -3.49 -3.39 -10.31
C MET A 1 -2.80 -2.18 -9.69
N LEU A 2 -3.48 -1.03 -9.57
CA LEU A 2 -2.85 0.17 -8.99
C LEU A 2 -2.74 0.04 -7.47
N ARG A 3 -1.67 0.61 -6.93
CA ARG A 3 -1.38 0.68 -5.49
C ARG A 3 -1.18 2.13 -5.09
N ALA A 4 -1.60 2.48 -3.88
CA ALA A 4 -1.34 3.79 -3.31
C ALA A 4 -0.14 3.73 -2.36
N TRP A 5 0.67 4.77 -2.42
CA TRP A 5 1.69 5.11 -1.44
C TRP A 5 1.17 6.31 -0.64
N CYS A 6 0.72 6.06 0.58
CA CYS A 6 0.13 7.10 1.42
C CYS A 6 0.85 7.15 2.76
N ARG A 7 1.51 8.28 3.03
CA ARG A 7 2.21 8.54 4.28
C ARG A 7 1.52 9.67 5.03
N ARG A 8 1.38 9.49 6.33
CA ARG A 8 0.85 10.52 7.21
C ARG A 8 1.97 11.49 7.58
N SER A 9 1.75 12.78 7.35
CA SER A 9 2.78 13.81 7.51
C SER A 9 3.26 13.99 8.96
N VAL A 10 2.41 13.74 9.95
CA VAL A 10 2.73 13.99 11.37
C VAL A 10 3.79 13.06 11.95
N ASP A 11 3.80 11.79 11.53
CA ASP A 11 4.63 10.73 12.13
C ASP A 11 5.28 9.82 11.08
N GLY A 12 5.03 10.08 9.81
CA GLY A 12 5.57 9.31 8.70
C GLY A 12 4.96 7.94 8.52
N ALA A 13 3.91 7.58 9.28
CA ALA A 13 3.27 6.27 9.22
C ALA A 13 2.79 5.98 7.79
N LEU A 14 2.96 4.73 7.37
CA LEU A 14 2.54 4.25 6.05
C LEU A 14 1.18 3.56 6.16
N LEU A 15 0.24 3.95 5.31
CA LEU A 15 -1.04 3.25 5.22
C LEU A 15 -0.86 1.93 4.47
N LEU A 16 -1.27 0.84 5.10
CA LEU A 16 -1.30 -0.50 4.51
C LEU A 16 -2.69 -1.10 4.63
N HIS A 17 -3.03 -1.99 3.71
CA HIS A 17 -4.18 -2.87 3.87
C HIS A 17 -3.72 -4.21 4.44
N ARG A 18 -4.29 -4.60 5.58
CA ARG A 18 -4.17 -5.92 6.19
C ARG A 18 -5.34 -6.79 5.76
N THR A 19 -5.03 -7.89 5.08
CA THR A 19 -6.04 -8.91 4.76
C THR A 19 -6.61 -9.50 6.04
N ASP A 20 -7.91 -9.80 6.02
CA ASP A 20 -8.61 -10.43 7.15
C ASP A 20 -7.80 -11.63 7.69
N PRO A 21 -7.58 -11.72 9.01
CA PRO A 21 -6.75 -12.78 9.61
C PRO A 21 -7.34 -14.18 9.45
N THR A 22 -8.64 -14.30 9.14
CA THR A 22 -9.35 -15.57 8.89
C THR A 22 -9.46 -15.91 7.40
N ALA A 23 -8.95 -15.05 6.51
CA ALA A 23 -9.00 -15.27 5.08
C ALA A 23 -8.25 -16.54 4.67
N ARG A 24 -8.81 -17.33 3.75
CA ARG A 24 -8.20 -18.56 3.23
C ARG A 24 -6.85 -18.34 2.55
N ARG A 25 -6.56 -17.13 2.08
CA ARG A 25 -5.30 -16.77 1.39
C ARG A 25 -4.80 -15.45 1.93
N LEU A 26 -3.48 -15.36 2.13
CA LEU A 26 -2.79 -14.16 2.58
C LEU A 26 -3.30 -13.61 3.92
N ALA A 27 -3.84 -14.48 4.78
CA ALA A 27 -4.44 -14.08 6.06
C ALA A 27 -3.47 -13.24 6.90
N GLY A 28 -3.94 -12.08 7.36
CA GLY A 28 -3.15 -11.15 8.19
C GLY A 28 -1.98 -10.47 7.47
N GLN A 29 -1.77 -10.73 6.17
CA GLN A 29 -0.70 -10.14 5.39
C GLN A 29 -1.04 -8.69 5.02
N HIS A 30 -0.02 -7.84 5.07
CA HIS A 30 -0.08 -6.44 4.71
C HIS A 30 0.41 -6.23 3.28
N GLU A 31 -0.27 -5.34 2.56
CA GLU A 31 0.11 -4.87 1.24
C GLU A 31 -0.19 -3.36 1.11
N LEU A 32 0.40 -2.72 0.11
CA LEU A 32 -0.01 -1.37 -0.29
C LEU A 32 -1.49 -1.43 -0.71
N PRO A 33 -2.33 -0.50 -0.27
CA PRO A 33 -3.75 -0.56 -0.58
C PRO A 33 -4.00 -0.31 -2.07
N SER A 34 -5.05 -0.95 -2.59
CA SER A 34 -5.61 -0.68 -3.91
C SER A 34 -6.63 0.47 -3.86
N ALA A 35 -6.98 1.03 -5.03
CA ALA A 35 -8.00 2.08 -5.08
C ALA A 35 -9.35 1.67 -4.45
N PRO A 36 -9.94 0.48 -4.75
CA PRO A 36 -11.20 0.08 -4.13
C PRO A 36 -11.13 -0.05 -2.61
N GLN A 37 -10.00 -0.52 -2.07
CA GLN A 37 -9.80 -0.62 -0.61
C GLN A 37 -9.76 0.76 0.06
N LEU A 38 -9.40 1.81 -0.69
CA LEU A 38 -9.39 3.20 -0.23
C LEU A 38 -10.75 3.89 -0.44
N GLY A 39 -11.75 3.19 -1.00
CA GLY A 39 -13.00 3.81 -1.43
C GLY A 39 -12.84 4.71 -2.66
N LEU A 40 -11.75 4.55 -3.42
CA LEU A 40 -11.45 5.34 -4.62
C LEU A 40 -11.68 4.52 -5.89
N THR A 41 -11.91 5.22 -6.99
CA THR A 41 -11.84 4.58 -8.32
C THR A 41 -10.38 4.47 -8.77
N PRO A 42 -10.02 3.50 -9.65
CA PRO A 42 -8.69 3.44 -10.23
C PRO A 42 -8.29 4.72 -10.96
N ALA A 43 -9.24 5.39 -11.63
CA ALA A 43 -8.98 6.65 -12.33
C ALA A 43 -8.62 7.79 -11.35
N THR A 44 -9.32 7.87 -10.22
CA THR A 44 -9.02 8.84 -9.15
C THR A 44 -7.61 8.63 -8.62
N LEU A 45 -7.22 7.39 -8.31
CA LEU A 45 -5.87 7.10 -7.84
C LEU A 45 -4.80 7.37 -8.91
N ALA A 46 -5.09 7.03 -10.18
CA ALA A 46 -4.17 7.24 -11.30
C ALA A 46 -3.88 8.71 -11.60
N ALA A 47 -4.78 9.62 -11.21
CA ALA A 47 -4.60 11.07 -11.39
C ALA A 47 -3.49 11.64 -10.49
N HIS A 48 -3.07 10.92 -9.45
CA HIS A 48 -1.96 11.32 -8.61
C HIS A 48 -0.59 10.91 -9.21
N PRO A 49 0.52 11.54 -8.77
CA PRO A 49 1.84 11.24 -9.31
C PRO A 49 2.22 9.76 -9.24
N LEU A 50 2.69 9.20 -10.35
CA LEU A 50 3.24 7.85 -10.42
C LEU A 50 4.66 7.86 -9.81
N LEU A 51 4.87 7.09 -8.75
CA LEU A 51 6.17 6.96 -8.09
C LEU A 51 7.00 5.84 -8.69
N ALA A 52 6.36 4.70 -8.98
CA ALA A 52 7.04 3.53 -9.52
C ALA A 52 6.08 2.60 -10.25
N VAL A 53 6.60 1.82 -11.19
CA VAL A 53 5.90 0.65 -11.75
C VAL A 53 6.65 -0.59 -11.31
N LYS A 54 6.02 -1.41 -10.46
CA LYS A 54 6.62 -2.63 -9.94
C LYS A 54 5.99 -3.87 -10.56
N LYS A 55 6.75 -4.97 -10.57
CA LYS A 55 6.30 -6.26 -11.10
C LYS A 55 6.51 -7.36 -10.07
N ARG A 56 5.56 -8.29 -9.97
CA ARG A 56 5.69 -9.50 -9.15
C ARG A 56 5.12 -10.72 -9.87
N GLY A 57 5.70 -11.87 -9.58
CA GLY A 57 5.14 -13.17 -9.93
C GLY A 57 4.40 -13.78 -8.75
N ILE A 58 3.29 -14.47 -9.01
CA ILE A 58 2.65 -15.39 -8.06
C ILE A 58 2.37 -16.68 -8.84
N THR A 59 3.17 -17.71 -8.57
CA THR A 59 3.15 -18.97 -9.32
C THR A 59 3.32 -18.71 -10.82
N ARG A 60 2.27 -18.91 -11.63
CA ARG A 60 2.26 -18.71 -13.09
C ARG A 60 1.80 -17.33 -13.53
N PHE A 61 1.38 -16.48 -12.61
CA PHE A 61 0.83 -15.16 -12.92
C PHE A 61 1.90 -14.09 -12.72
N ALA A 62 1.95 -13.13 -13.63
CA ALA A 62 2.75 -11.92 -13.50
C ALA A 62 1.81 -10.71 -13.36
N PHE A 63 2.12 -9.83 -12.42
CA PHE A 63 1.36 -8.62 -12.14
C PHE A 63 2.25 -7.40 -12.36
N THR A 64 1.71 -6.40 -13.04
CA THR A 64 2.27 -5.05 -13.09
C THR A 64 1.44 -4.15 -12.16
N GLU A 65 2.12 -3.45 -11.27
CA GLU A 65 1.53 -2.65 -10.20
C GLU A 65 2.14 -1.24 -10.23
N PRO A 66 1.46 -0.28 -10.87
CA PRO A 66 1.75 1.15 -10.72
C PRO A 66 1.48 1.57 -9.27
N ILE A 67 2.41 2.30 -8.68
CA ILE A 67 2.34 2.83 -7.32
C ILE A 67 2.24 4.35 -7.42
N HIS A 68 1.11 4.91 -7.01
CA HIS A 68 0.85 6.35 -7.05
C HIS A 68 0.97 6.96 -5.65
N ALA A 69 1.58 8.14 -5.54
CA ALA A 69 1.56 8.93 -4.32
C ALA A 69 0.11 9.33 -4.01
N LEU A 70 -0.35 9.17 -2.78
CA LEU A 70 -1.68 9.61 -2.36
C LEU A 70 -1.52 10.36 -1.05
N PRO A 71 -1.85 11.65 -0.99
CA PRO A 71 -1.69 12.41 0.24
C PRO A 71 -2.84 12.04 1.21
N ALA A 72 -2.60 12.10 2.52
CA ALA A 72 -3.47 11.46 3.52
C ALA A 72 -4.86 12.13 3.65
N GLU A 73 -4.97 13.36 3.18
CA GLU A 73 -6.14 14.24 3.15
C GLU A 73 -7.07 13.87 1.99
N ALA A 74 -6.55 13.16 0.98
CA ALA A 74 -7.35 12.59 -0.11
C ALA A 74 -8.07 11.29 0.29
N LEU A 75 -7.80 10.76 1.50
CA LEU A 75 -8.51 9.59 2.03
C LEU A 75 -9.90 9.98 2.56
N PRO A 76 -10.88 9.07 2.47
CA PRO A 76 -12.15 9.27 3.16
C PRO A 76 -11.93 9.35 4.68
N ALA A 77 -12.76 10.14 5.36
CA ALA A 77 -12.66 10.39 6.80
C ALA A 77 -12.71 9.10 7.64
N THR A 78 -13.41 8.07 7.15
CA THR A 78 -13.43 6.73 7.74
C THR A 78 -12.74 5.75 6.79
N PRO A 79 -11.55 5.24 7.12
CA PRO A 79 -10.88 4.22 6.33
C PRO A 79 -11.74 2.93 6.29
N ALA A 80 -11.77 2.27 5.13
CA ALA A 80 -12.40 0.96 5.02
C ALA A 80 -11.72 -0.07 5.93
N ALA A 81 -12.45 -1.16 6.23
CA ALA A 81 -11.94 -2.26 7.04
C ALA A 81 -10.59 -2.78 6.49
N GLY A 82 -9.66 -3.07 7.41
CA GLY A 82 -8.33 -3.58 7.08
C GLY A 82 -7.30 -2.51 6.74
N LEU A 83 -7.67 -1.23 6.57
CA LEU A 83 -6.70 -0.15 6.43
C LEU A 83 -6.09 0.21 7.80
N VAL A 84 -4.77 0.16 7.88
CA VAL A 84 -4.01 0.39 9.11
C VAL A 84 -2.81 1.29 8.83
N TRP A 85 -2.57 2.25 9.72
CA TRP A 85 -1.37 3.08 9.72
C TRP A 85 -0.28 2.36 10.50
N ILE A 86 0.86 2.11 9.86
CA ILE A 86 2.00 1.42 10.48
C ILE A 86 3.16 2.39 10.63
N ALA A 87 3.70 2.51 11.84
CA ALA A 87 4.84 3.39 12.08
C ALA A 87 6.08 2.88 11.31
N PRO A 88 6.98 3.76 10.85
CA PRO A 88 8.17 3.32 10.10
C PRO A 88 9.01 2.25 10.83
N ALA A 89 9.11 2.34 12.16
CA ALA A 89 9.83 1.38 12.99
C ALA A 89 9.19 -0.02 13.04
N GLU A 90 7.88 -0.13 12.78
CA GLU A 90 7.13 -1.38 12.81
C GLU A 90 7.07 -2.06 11.45
N LEU A 91 7.42 -1.37 10.36
CA LEU A 91 7.35 -1.91 9.00
C LEU A 91 8.17 -3.19 8.83
N GLU A 92 9.22 -3.36 9.64
CA GLU A 92 10.06 -4.55 9.60
C GLU A 92 9.46 -5.75 10.34
N THR A 93 8.60 -5.53 11.32
CA THR A 93 8.03 -6.57 12.18
C THR A 93 6.69 -7.11 11.66
N ILE A 94 5.94 -6.29 10.91
CA ILE A 94 4.66 -6.71 10.34
C ILE A 94 4.83 -7.73 9.20
N LEU A 95 3.78 -8.53 8.97
CA LEU A 95 3.75 -9.51 7.88
C LEU A 95 3.47 -8.84 6.52
N LEU A 96 4.45 -8.17 5.92
CA LEU A 96 4.38 -7.72 4.52
C LEU A 96 4.63 -8.88 3.55
N SER A 97 3.98 -8.88 2.39
CA SER A 97 4.38 -9.79 1.31
C SER A 97 5.80 -9.49 0.82
N GLY A 98 6.56 -10.52 0.43
CA GLY A 98 7.95 -10.38 -0.01
C GLY A 98 8.16 -9.27 -1.07
N PRO A 99 7.34 -9.22 -2.14
CA PRO A 99 7.40 -8.12 -3.11
C PRO A 99 7.14 -6.75 -2.49
N HIS A 100 6.08 -6.60 -1.69
CA HIS A 100 5.75 -5.31 -1.09
C HIS A 100 6.79 -4.85 -0.07
N ARG A 101 7.38 -5.76 0.73
CA ARG A 101 8.48 -5.42 1.64
C ARG A 101 9.65 -4.78 0.90
N ARG A 102 10.05 -5.37 -0.23
CA ARG A 102 11.13 -4.81 -1.07
C ARG A 102 10.75 -3.42 -1.59
N TRP A 103 9.54 -3.26 -2.11
CA TRP A 103 9.10 -2.00 -2.71
C TRP A 103 8.93 -0.88 -1.67
N VAL A 104 8.40 -1.21 -0.48
CA VAL A 104 8.25 -0.26 0.62
C VAL A 104 9.61 0.27 1.06
N ARG A 105 10.60 -0.61 1.28
CA ARG A 105 11.96 -0.19 1.62
C ARG A 105 12.56 0.75 0.58
N GLU A 106 12.43 0.41 -0.70
CA GLU A 106 12.93 1.25 -1.79
C GLU A 106 12.24 2.62 -1.82
N LEU A 107 10.91 2.65 -1.72
CA LEU A 107 10.15 3.90 -1.72
C LEU A 107 10.45 4.76 -0.49
N LEU A 108 10.68 4.18 0.69
CA LEU A 108 11.13 4.94 1.86
C LEU A 108 12.46 5.66 1.63
N THR A 109 13.34 5.11 0.79
CA THR A 109 14.63 5.76 0.45
C THR A 109 14.51 6.83 -0.63
N THR A 110 13.52 6.72 -1.53
CA THR A 110 13.37 7.60 -2.70
C THR A 110 12.24 8.62 -2.57
N THR A 111 11.37 8.48 -1.56
CA THR A 111 10.27 9.40 -1.26
C THR A 111 10.33 9.85 0.20
N PRO A 112 11.15 10.87 0.50
CA PRO A 112 11.13 11.49 1.82
C PRO A 112 9.76 12.13 2.11
N LEU A 113 9.48 12.41 3.38
CA LEU A 113 8.27 13.13 3.79
C LEU A 113 8.31 14.59 3.34
#